data_AF-A0A353UEL7-F1
#
_entry.id   AF-A0A353UEL7-F1
#
_cell.length_a   1.000
_cell.length_b   1.000
_cell.length_c   1.000
_cell.angle_alpha   90.00
_cell.angle_beta   90.00
_cell.angle_gamma   90.00
#
_symmetry.space_group_name_H-M   'P 1'
#
loop_
_entity.id
_entity.type
_entity.pdbx_description
1 polymer ?
#
loop_
_entity_poly.entity_id
_entity_poly.type
_entity_poly.pdbx_seq_one_letter_code
_entity_poly.pdbx_strand_id
1 'polypeptide(L)'
;MITKNLFDKVLIDPVKNGADTLYVVSGYATAAMTFHHFESLKKNHEKQIKINLIVGMCPYDGLSLSNHKAFQQLASVDFPDYFECSYIVNSPQVHSKAYAWFQGEKPVIGFIGSANYTQNAFSKSQRELLISCDPKLGFDYFQSLISDSIYCTHVEIENYIEIYRDTYYARRKKEQLEKEGLQLISSEKPDLQGLPAVSVSLLDREGNVQKTAGINWGFRQDGVSSRNKN
;
A
#
# COMPACT_ATOMS: atom_id res chain seq x y z
N MET A 1 0.70 23.12 3.73
CA MET A 1 0.66 22.15 2.62
C MET A 1 2.00 21.44 2.53
N ILE A 2 1.99 20.11 2.36
CA ILE A 2 3.15 19.22 2.29
C ILE A 2 3.21 18.65 0.87
N THR A 3 4.33 18.85 0.18
CA THR A 3 4.52 18.42 -1.22
C THR A 3 5.86 17.71 -1.46
N LYS A 4 6.69 17.60 -0.41
CA LYS A 4 8.00 16.94 -0.43
C LYS A 4 8.14 16.04 0.78
N ASN A 5 8.86 14.94 0.62
CA ASN A 5 9.11 13.94 1.66
C ASN A 5 7.82 13.53 2.39
N LEU A 6 6.74 13.28 1.62
CA LEU A 6 5.43 12.93 2.18
C LEU A 6 5.54 11.72 3.11
N PHE A 7 6.35 10.72 2.73
CA PHE A 7 6.53 9.52 3.54
C PHE A 7 7.00 9.87 4.95
N ASP A 8 8.10 10.61 5.05
CA ASP A 8 8.65 11.01 6.35
C ASP A 8 7.67 11.90 7.11
N LYS A 9 7.11 12.91 6.44
CA LYS A 9 6.29 13.94 7.10
C LYS A 9 4.94 13.42 7.61
N VAL A 10 4.35 12.45 6.93
CA VAL A 10 2.97 12.00 7.18
C VAL A 10 2.95 10.65 7.86
N LEU A 11 3.95 9.80 7.62
CA LEU A 11 3.95 8.42 8.13
C LEU A 11 5.00 8.20 9.24
N ILE A 12 6.13 8.90 9.21
CA ILE A 12 7.23 8.66 10.15
C ILE A 12 7.30 9.69 11.28
N ASP A 13 7.23 10.98 10.95
CA ASP A 13 7.34 12.08 11.91
C ASP A 13 6.25 12.04 13.02
N PRO A 14 4.97 11.67 12.74
CA PRO A 14 3.98 11.51 13.80
C PRO A 14 4.38 10.47 14.86
N VAL A 15 5.00 9.37 14.43
CA VAL A 15 5.49 8.31 15.33
C VAL A 15 6.66 8.80 16.18
N LYS A 16 7.55 9.63 15.62
CA LYS A 16 8.61 10.31 16.39
C LYS A 16 8.02 11.21 17.48
N ASN A 17 6.87 11.83 17.21
CA ASN A 17 6.14 12.68 18.15
C ASN A 17 5.25 11.92 19.15
N GLY A 18 5.36 10.58 19.18
CA GLY A 18 4.70 9.74 20.19
C GLY A 18 3.39 9.09 19.75
N ALA A 19 2.95 9.29 18.50
CA ALA A 19 1.81 8.55 17.97
C ALA A 19 2.11 7.05 17.88
N ASP A 20 1.12 6.23 18.22
CA ASP A 20 1.19 4.77 18.22
C ASP A 20 0.11 4.11 17.35
N THR A 21 -0.92 4.87 16.93
CA THR A 21 -2.06 4.35 16.19
C THR A 21 -2.36 5.24 15.00
N LEU A 22 -2.51 4.63 13.83
CA LEU A 22 -2.87 5.27 12.57
C LEU A 22 -4.20 4.71 12.05
N TYR A 23 -5.10 5.61 11.70
CA TYR A 23 -6.32 5.32 10.94
C TYR A 23 -6.16 5.87 9.52
N VAL A 24 -6.32 5.01 8.52
CA VAL A 24 -6.14 5.34 7.11
C VAL A 24 -7.44 5.08 6.37
N VAL A 25 -7.96 6.10 5.71
CA VAL A 25 -8.93 5.95 4.63
C VAL A 25 -8.20 6.21 3.33
N SER A 26 -8.22 5.29 2.38
CA SER A 26 -7.58 5.48 1.09
C SER A 26 -8.35 4.80 -0.02
N GLY A 27 -8.66 5.55 -1.08
CA GLY A 27 -9.33 4.96 -2.25
C GLY A 27 -8.60 3.74 -2.82
N TYR A 28 -7.27 3.81 -2.95
CA TYR A 28 -6.43 2.66 -3.28
C TYR A 28 -5.35 2.47 -2.22
N ALA A 29 -4.99 1.22 -1.94
CA ALA A 29 -3.88 0.90 -1.05
C ALA A 29 -3.15 -0.35 -1.53
N THR A 30 -1.88 -0.49 -1.15
CA THR A 30 -1.11 -1.70 -1.43
C THR A 30 -0.53 -2.31 -0.16
N ALA A 31 -0.58 -3.64 -0.06
CA ALA A 31 0.03 -4.40 1.03
C ALA A 31 1.55 -4.12 1.11
N ALA A 32 2.18 -3.93 -0.05
CA ALA A 32 3.58 -3.53 -0.14
C ALA A 32 3.87 -2.18 0.53
N MET A 33 2.92 -1.24 0.57
CA MET A 33 3.07 0.02 1.30
C MET A 33 2.98 -0.20 2.81
N THR A 34 2.03 -1.00 3.27
CA THR A 34 1.92 -1.41 4.69
C THR A 34 3.21 -2.04 5.16
N PHE A 35 3.73 -3.03 4.42
CA PHE A 35 4.99 -3.70 4.74
C PHE A 35 6.17 -2.72 4.77
N HIS A 36 6.29 -1.86 3.75
CA HIS A 36 7.34 -0.83 3.71
C HIS A 36 7.27 0.11 4.92
N HIS A 37 6.07 0.51 5.34
CA HIS A 37 5.86 1.38 6.50
C HIS A 37 6.33 0.69 7.79
N PHE A 38 5.89 -0.53 8.06
CA PHE A 38 6.35 -1.30 9.23
C PHE A 38 7.86 -1.52 9.23
N GLU A 39 8.44 -1.93 8.10
CA GLU A 39 9.88 -2.14 7.98
C GLU A 39 10.69 -0.85 8.21
N SER A 40 10.18 0.29 7.75
CA SER A 40 10.83 1.59 7.95
C SER A 40 10.83 1.99 9.43
N LEU A 41 9.73 1.76 10.14
CA LEU A 41 9.63 2.04 11.57
C LEU A 41 10.50 1.09 12.40
N LYS A 42 10.49 -0.20 12.08
CA LYS A 42 11.31 -1.20 12.75
C LYS A 42 12.81 -0.92 12.60
N LYS A 43 13.27 -0.59 11.39
CA LYS A 43 14.71 -0.38 11.11
C LYS A 43 15.26 0.93 11.67
N ASN A 44 14.47 2.00 11.64
CA ASN A 44 14.99 3.35 11.89
C ASN A 44 14.54 3.93 13.24
N HIS A 45 13.49 3.36 13.85
CA HIS A 45 12.84 3.96 15.01
C HIS A 45 12.51 2.98 16.13
N GLU A 46 12.74 1.67 15.96
CA GLU A 46 12.46 0.62 16.96
C GLU A 46 11.04 0.70 17.56
N LYS A 47 10.09 1.19 16.76
CA LYS A 47 8.70 1.40 17.17
C LYS A 47 7.77 0.51 16.38
N GLN A 48 6.78 -0.04 17.09
CA GLN A 48 5.66 -0.74 16.52
C GLN A 48 4.39 0.09 16.74
N ILE A 49 3.54 0.16 15.72
CA ILE A 49 2.32 0.97 15.72
C ILE A 49 1.14 0.10 15.28
N LYS A 50 -0.07 0.49 15.66
CA LYS A 50 -1.29 -0.09 15.09
C LYS A 50 -1.70 0.70 13.84
N ILE A 51 -1.97 0.01 12.74
CA ILE A 51 -2.46 0.59 11.50
C ILE A 51 -3.83 -0.02 11.19
N ASN A 52 -4.85 0.83 11.09
CA ASN A 52 -6.20 0.47 10.70
C ASN A 52 -6.47 1.08 9.32
N LEU A 53 -6.73 0.26 8.32
CA LEU A 53 -6.84 0.66 6.92
C LEU A 53 -8.21 0.33 6.34
N ILE A 54 -8.85 1.31 5.73
CA ILE A 54 -10.03 1.14 4.86
C ILE A 54 -9.63 1.41 3.42
N VAL A 55 -9.84 0.43 2.52
CA VAL A 55 -9.62 0.56 1.07
C VAL A 55 -10.94 0.84 0.36
N GLY A 56 -11.02 1.95 -0.37
CA GLY A 56 -12.29 2.56 -0.72
C GLY A 56 -12.86 2.31 -2.12
N MET A 57 -12.03 1.97 -3.11
CA MET A 57 -12.46 1.80 -4.52
C MET A 57 -12.77 0.34 -4.89
N CYS A 58 -12.74 -0.58 -3.93
CA CYS A 58 -12.94 -2.01 -4.16
C CYS A 58 -14.26 -2.36 -4.88
N PRO A 59 -15.41 -1.73 -4.60
CA PRO A 59 -16.66 -2.08 -5.29
C PRO A 59 -16.67 -1.73 -6.79
N TYR A 60 -15.81 -0.81 -7.22
CA TYR A 60 -15.78 -0.32 -8.61
C TYR A 60 -14.64 -0.96 -9.42
N ASP A 61 -13.42 -0.94 -8.88
CA ASP A 61 -12.23 -1.43 -9.59
C ASP A 61 -11.78 -2.83 -9.16
N GLY A 62 -12.31 -3.35 -8.06
CA GLY A 62 -11.85 -4.58 -7.45
C GLY A 62 -10.43 -4.47 -6.90
N LEU A 63 -9.79 -5.62 -6.69
CA LEU A 63 -8.40 -5.73 -6.25
C LEU A 63 -7.67 -6.79 -7.07
N SER A 64 -6.34 -6.68 -7.14
CA SER A 64 -5.53 -7.80 -7.63
C SER A 64 -5.43 -8.91 -6.59
N LEU A 65 -5.41 -10.15 -7.05
CA LEU A 65 -5.31 -11.35 -6.22
C LEU A 65 -4.07 -11.32 -5.33
N SER A 66 -2.92 -10.91 -5.86
CA SER A 66 -1.69 -10.81 -5.06
C SER A 66 -1.81 -9.78 -3.95
N ASN A 67 -2.39 -8.60 -4.22
CA ASN A 67 -2.54 -7.55 -3.22
C ASN A 67 -3.55 -7.94 -2.14
N HIS A 68 -4.66 -8.57 -2.54
CA HIS A 68 -5.67 -9.09 -1.62
C HIS A 68 -5.07 -10.14 -0.67
N LYS A 69 -4.39 -11.17 -1.21
CA LYS A 69 -3.73 -12.21 -0.41
C LYS A 69 -2.64 -11.65 0.49
N ALA A 70 -1.88 -10.67 0.02
CA ALA A 70 -0.85 -10.02 0.82
C ALA A 70 -1.46 -9.22 1.98
N PHE A 71 -2.61 -8.55 1.80
CA PHE A 71 -3.31 -7.92 2.92
C PHE A 71 -3.79 -8.95 3.95
N GLN A 72 -4.36 -10.08 3.52
CA GLN A 72 -4.75 -11.16 4.43
C GLN A 72 -3.56 -11.73 5.20
N GLN A 73 -2.43 -11.98 4.53
CA GLN A 73 -1.21 -12.44 5.17
C GLN A 73 -0.71 -11.45 6.23
N LEU A 74 -0.68 -10.15 5.90
CA LEU A 74 -0.27 -9.11 6.84
C LEU A 74 -1.21 -9.04 8.06
N ALA A 75 -2.52 -9.11 7.84
CA ALA A 75 -3.53 -8.94 8.88
C ALA A 75 -3.74 -10.20 9.75
N SER A 76 -3.50 -11.39 9.22
CA SER A 76 -3.74 -12.66 9.95
C SER A 76 -2.49 -13.31 10.50
N VAL A 77 -1.32 -13.05 9.92
CA VAL A 77 -0.09 -13.81 10.22
C VAL A 77 1.05 -12.89 10.60
N ASP A 78 1.39 -11.91 9.77
CA ASP A 78 2.62 -11.13 9.98
C ASP A 78 2.45 -10.08 11.09
N PHE A 79 1.26 -9.46 11.18
CA PHE A 79 0.96 -8.37 12.12
C PHE A 79 -0.46 -8.44 12.72
N PRO A 80 -0.89 -9.59 13.29
CA PRO A 80 -2.29 -9.80 13.71
C PRO A 80 -2.80 -8.80 14.75
N ASP A 81 -1.93 -8.31 15.65
CA ASP A 81 -2.31 -7.35 16.69
C ASP A 81 -2.10 -5.88 16.27
N TYR A 82 -1.47 -5.65 15.11
CA TYR A 82 -0.97 -4.34 14.70
C TYR A 82 -1.50 -3.87 13.35
N PHE A 83 -2.13 -4.74 12.57
CA PHE A 83 -2.68 -4.38 11.26
C PHE A 83 -4.09 -4.90 11.07
N GLU A 84 -5.01 -3.96 10.90
CA GLU A 84 -6.39 -4.23 10.48
C GLU A 84 -6.61 -3.62 9.11
N CYS A 85 -7.26 -4.38 8.22
CA CYS A 85 -7.59 -3.94 6.88
C CYS A 85 -9.01 -4.36 6.52
N SER A 86 -9.82 -3.40 6.08
CA SER A 86 -11.16 -3.63 5.54
C SER A 86 -11.32 -2.97 4.18
N TYR A 87 -12.29 -3.47 3.43
CA TYR A 87 -12.66 -2.96 2.12
C TYR A 87 -14.06 -2.37 2.21
N ILE A 88 -14.25 -1.21 1.60
CA ILE A 88 -15.61 -0.72 1.33
C ILE A 88 -16.29 -1.72 0.41
N VAL A 89 -17.51 -2.11 0.74
CA VAL A 89 -18.34 -3.05 -0.04
C VAL A 89 -19.64 -2.41 -0.52
N ASN A 90 -20.13 -1.40 0.20
CA ASN A 90 -21.34 -0.67 -0.16
C ASN A 90 -21.03 0.58 -0.98
N SER A 91 -22.00 1.04 -1.77
CA SER A 91 -21.93 2.34 -2.42
C SER A 91 -22.39 3.46 -1.47
N PRO A 92 -21.84 4.70 -1.60
CA PRO A 92 -20.90 5.14 -2.63
C PRO A 92 -19.46 4.69 -2.38
N GLN A 93 -18.67 4.58 -3.45
CA GLN A 93 -17.24 4.26 -3.34
C GLN A 93 -16.47 5.42 -2.68
N VAL A 94 -15.41 5.06 -1.97
CA VAL A 94 -14.59 6.02 -1.23
C VAL A 94 -13.31 6.29 -2.02
N HIS A 95 -13.22 7.46 -2.65
CA HIS A 95 -12.00 7.90 -3.34
C HIS A 95 -11.18 8.93 -2.53
N SER A 96 -11.56 9.21 -1.29
CA SER A 96 -10.84 10.11 -0.40
C SER A 96 -9.52 9.50 0.10
N LYS A 97 -8.65 10.34 0.67
CA LYS A 97 -7.40 9.94 1.33
C LYS A 97 -7.26 10.76 2.60
N ALA A 98 -7.30 10.07 3.73
CA ALA A 98 -7.23 10.66 5.06
C ALA A 98 -6.36 9.78 5.97
N TYR A 99 -5.59 10.45 6.82
CA TYR A 99 -4.66 9.84 7.77
C TYR A 99 -4.89 10.50 9.12
N ALA A 100 -5.21 9.73 10.15
CA ALA A 100 -5.43 10.27 11.49
C ALA A 100 -4.54 9.53 12.49
N TRP A 101 -3.65 10.27 13.16
CA TRP A 101 -2.70 9.74 14.14
C TRP A 101 -3.14 10.01 15.57
N PHE A 102 -2.99 8.99 16.40
CA PHE A 102 -3.34 8.97 17.81
C PHE A 102 -2.21 8.36 18.64
N GLN A 103 -2.21 8.71 19.93
CA GLN A 103 -1.43 8.07 20.98
C GLN A 103 -2.44 7.52 22.01
N GLY A 104 -2.73 6.22 21.95
CA GLY A 104 -3.93 5.66 22.58
C GLY A 104 -5.18 6.39 22.10
N GLU A 105 -5.97 6.96 23.01
CA GLU A 105 -7.17 7.74 22.66
C GLU A 105 -6.88 9.22 22.36
N LYS A 106 -5.64 9.67 22.57
CA LYS A 106 -5.27 11.08 22.43
C LYS A 106 -4.97 11.42 20.96
N PRO A 107 -5.70 12.36 20.32
CA PRO A 107 -5.37 12.81 18.97
C PRO A 107 -4.00 13.49 18.91
N VAL A 108 -3.22 13.20 17.86
CA VAL A 108 -1.89 13.79 17.61
C VAL A 108 -1.90 14.71 16.40
N ILE A 109 -2.16 14.17 15.19
CA ILE A 109 -2.19 14.96 13.95
C ILE A 109 -2.98 14.23 12.85
N GLY A 110 -3.73 14.97 12.04
CA GLY A 110 -4.41 14.43 10.86
C GLY A 110 -3.81 14.96 9.56
N PHE A 111 -4.01 14.24 8.45
CA PHE A 111 -3.67 14.68 7.10
C PHE A 111 -4.74 14.26 6.09
N ILE A 112 -5.02 15.13 5.13
CA ILE A 112 -5.90 14.86 3.98
C ILE A 112 -5.27 15.35 2.68
N GLY A 113 -5.64 14.76 1.55
CA GLY A 113 -5.24 15.24 0.23
C GLY A 113 -5.29 14.15 -0.84
N SER A 114 -4.30 14.13 -1.73
CA SER A 114 -4.35 13.32 -2.95
C SER A 114 -3.62 11.97 -2.85
N ALA A 115 -2.64 11.86 -1.94
CA ALA A 115 -1.79 10.68 -1.85
C ALA A 115 -2.54 9.45 -1.33
N ASN A 116 -2.67 8.42 -2.16
CA ASN A 116 -3.14 7.10 -1.74
C ASN A 116 -2.12 6.39 -0.85
N TYR A 117 -2.55 5.43 -0.03
CA TYR A 117 -1.67 4.58 0.77
C TYR A 117 -0.94 3.52 -0.08
N THR A 118 -0.08 4.00 -0.97
CA THR A 118 0.72 3.22 -1.91
C THR A 118 2.15 3.76 -1.95
N GLN A 119 3.15 2.93 -2.24
CA GLN A 119 4.54 3.40 -2.34
C GLN A 119 4.71 4.48 -3.41
N ASN A 120 3.99 4.40 -4.54
CA ASN A 120 4.08 5.39 -5.61
C ASN A 120 3.69 6.80 -5.15
N ALA A 121 2.55 6.93 -4.46
CA ALA A 121 2.06 8.21 -3.95
C ALA A 121 2.95 8.83 -2.86
N PHE A 122 3.71 8.00 -2.14
CA PHE A 122 4.67 8.45 -1.13
C PHE A 122 6.13 8.51 -1.64
N SER A 123 6.35 8.19 -2.91
CA SER A 123 7.65 8.27 -3.58
C SER A 123 7.81 9.58 -4.36
N LYS A 124 8.92 9.71 -5.11
CA LYS A 124 9.15 10.84 -6.03
C LYS A 124 8.47 10.67 -7.40
N SER A 125 7.77 9.56 -7.63
CA SER A 125 7.18 9.24 -8.95
C SER A 125 5.88 9.99 -9.24
N GLN A 126 5.17 10.46 -8.20
CA GLN A 126 3.90 11.18 -8.32
C GLN A 126 3.99 12.52 -7.61
N ARG A 127 3.34 13.54 -8.20
CA ARG A 127 3.20 14.86 -7.58
C ARG A 127 1.96 14.85 -6.72
N GLU A 128 2.15 14.52 -5.46
CA GLU A 128 1.07 14.47 -4.47
C GLU A 128 1.15 15.66 -3.51
N LEU A 129 0.02 16.01 -2.91
CA LEU A 129 -0.06 17.00 -1.85
C LEU A 129 -0.92 16.48 -0.70
N LEU A 130 -0.51 16.84 0.51
CA LEU A 130 -1.27 16.61 1.73
C LEU A 130 -1.28 17.89 2.57
N ILE A 131 -2.34 18.11 3.33
CA ILE A 131 -2.42 19.20 4.31
C ILE A 131 -2.77 18.60 5.67
N SER A 132 -2.21 19.19 6.73
CA SER A 132 -2.57 18.84 8.09
C SER A 132 -4.03 19.22 8.35
N CYS A 133 -4.76 18.35 9.04
CA CYS A 133 -6.12 18.58 9.49
C CYS A 133 -6.27 18.17 10.95
N ASP A 134 -7.45 18.44 11.51
CA ASP A 134 -7.83 17.89 12.81
C ASP A 134 -7.86 16.35 12.72
N PRO A 135 -7.06 15.62 13.53
CA PRO A 135 -7.11 14.16 13.59
C PRO A 135 -8.48 13.61 13.98
N LYS A 136 -9.26 14.33 14.81
CA LYS A 136 -10.60 13.87 15.20
C LYS A 136 -11.54 13.81 14.01
N LEU A 137 -11.56 14.85 13.16
CA LEU A 137 -12.37 14.85 11.95
C LEU A 137 -12.00 13.71 11.00
N GLY A 138 -10.70 13.41 10.86
CA GLY A 138 -10.24 12.28 10.05
C GLY A 138 -10.65 10.93 10.65
N PHE A 139 -10.63 10.80 11.98
CA PHE A 139 -11.08 9.61 12.68
C PHE A 139 -12.59 9.41 12.65
N ASP A 140 -13.37 10.47 12.86
CA ASP A 140 -14.84 10.43 12.76
C ASP A 140 -15.26 10.01 11.35
N TYR A 141 -14.55 10.49 10.33
CA TYR A 141 -14.75 10.04 8.97
C TYR A 141 -14.41 8.55 8.80
N PHE A 142 -13.28 8.08 9.32
CA PHE A 142 -12.94 6.65 9.33
C PHE A 142 -14.05 5.81 9.99
N GLN A 143 -14.53 6.22 11.16
CA GLN A 143 -15.58 5.53 11.92
C GLN A 143 -16.90 5.47 11.13
N SER A 144 -17.26 6.56 10.45
CA SER A 144 -18.48 6.61 9.62
C SER A 144 -18.50 5.59 8.48
N LEU A 145 -17.33 5.10 8.06
CA LEU A 145 -17.17 4.14 6.96
C LEU A 145 -17.17 2.68 7.43
N ILE A 146 -17.10 2.42 8.74
CA ILE A 146 -16.98 1.05 9.26
C ILE A 146 -18.20 0.21 8.87
N SER A 147 -19.40 0.77 8.96
CA SER A 147 -20.66 0.08 8.61
C SER A 147 -20.76 -0.32 7.14
N ASP A 148 -19.98 0.33 6.28
CA ASP A 148 -19.93 0.07 4.84
C ASP A 148 -18.72 -0.77 4.42
N SER A 149 -17.97 -1.29 5.41
CA SER A 149 -16.73 -2.02 5.18
C SER A 149 -16.79 -3.45 5.75
N ILE A 150 -16.04 -4.36 5.13
CA ILE A 150 -15.84 -5.73 5.60
C ILE A 150 -14.33 -6.00 5.69
N TYR A 151 -13.89 -6.67 6.74
CA TYR A 151 -12.49 -7.06 6.90
C TYR A 151 -11.98 -7.87 5.70
N CYS A 152 -10.75 -7.60 5.27
CA CYS A 152 -10.12 -8.32 4.16
C CYS A 152 -9.95 -9.82 4.41
N THR A 153 -9.98 -10.24 5.68
CA THR A 153 -9.86 -11.62 6.16
C THR A 153 -11.22 -12.32 6.31
N HIS A 154 -12.33 -11.62 6.04
CA HIS A 154 -13.65 -12.22 6.10
C HIS A 154 -13.78 -13.32 5.04
N VAL A 155 -14.29 -14.49 5.44
CA VAL A 155 -14.34 -15.70 4.59
C VAL A 155 -15.14 -15.49 3.30
N GLU A 156 -16.14 -14.60 3.34
CA GLU A 156 -17.00 -14.30 2.19
C GLU A 156 -16.64 -13.00 1.46
N ILE A 157 -15.48 -12.39 1.72
CA ILE A 157 -15.14 -11.08 1.13
C ILE A 157 -15.19 -11.07 -0.40
N GLU A 158 -14.84 -12.19 -1.04
CA GLU A 158 -14.89 -12.38 -2.49
C GLU A 158 -16.32 -12.38 -3.06
N ASN A 159 -17.36 -12.49 -2.22
CA ASN A 159 -18.76 -12.34 -2.64
C ASN A 159 -19.18 -10.86 -2.75
N TYR A 160 -18.42 -9.95 -2.14
CA TYR A 160 -18.75 -8.53 -2.07
C TYR A 160 -17.90 -7.66 -3.00
N ILE A 161 -16.69 -8.13 -3.34
CA ILE A 161 -15.77 -7.41 -4.21
C ILE A 161 -15.14 -8.34 -5.24
N GLU A 162 -14.85 -7.77 -6.41
CA GLU A 162 -14.20 -8.49 -7.48
C GLU A 162 -12.69 -8.63 -7.25
N ILE A 163 -12.19 -9.86 -7.27
CA ILE A 163 -10.75 -10.16 -7.16
C ILE A 163 -10.23 -10.67 -8.50
N TYR A 164 -9.28 -9.95 -9.06
CA TYR A 164 -8.75 -10.21 -10.39
C TYR A 164 -7.36 -10.84 -10.35
N ARG A 165 -7.08 -11.77 -11.27
CA ARG A 165 -5.69 -12.17 -11.54
C ARG A 165 -4.86 -10.95 -11.94
N ASP A 166 -3.64 -10.85 -11.45
CA ASP A 166 -2.80 -9.66 -11.58
C ASP A 166 -2.58 -9.19 -13.03
N THR A 167 -2.38 -10.13 -13.95
CA THR A 167 -2.25 -9.82 -15.39
C THR A 167 -3.51 -9.19 -15.98
N TYR A 168 -4.68 -9.66 -15.57
CA TYR A 168 -5.96 -9.12 -15.99
C TYR A 168 -6.22 -7.76 -15.34
N TYR A 169 -5.95 -7.63 -14.03
CA TYR A 169 -6.10 -6.39 -13.29
C TYR A 169 -5.30 -5.24 -13.92
N ALA A 170 -4.02 -5.49 -14.24
CA ALA A 170 -3.15 -4.51 -14.88
C ALA A 170 -3.67 -4.09 -16.27
N ARG A 171 -4.18 -5.05 -17.06
CA ARG A 171 -4.74 -4.77 -18.38
C ARG A 171 -6.04 -3.97 -18.30
N ARG A 172 -6.97 -4.36 -17.43
CA ARG A 172 -8.26 -3.66 -17.23
C ARG A 172 -8.04 -2.20 -16.84
N LYS A 173 -7.12 -1.95 -15.90
CA LYS A 173 -6.78 -0.60 -15.48
C LYS A 173 -6.27 0.25 -16.65
N LYS A 174 -5.44 -0.34 -17.52
CA LYS A 174 -4.97 0.33 -18.74
C LYS A 174 -6.12 0.63 -19.69
N GLU A 175 -7.01 -0.33 -19.92
CA GLU A 175 -8.20 -0.16 -20.78
C GLU A 175 -9.17 0.90 -20.25
N GLN A 176 -9.38 1.00 -18.93
CA GLN A 176 -10.19 2.05 -18.30
C GLN A 176 -9.58 3.44 -18.54
N LEU A 177 -8.27 3.60 -18.31
CA LEU A 177 -7.57 4.86 -18.57
C LEU A 177 -7.63 5.27 -20.04
N GLU A 178 -7.47 4.31 -20.96
CA GLU A 178 -7.61 4.55 -22.40
C GLU A 178 -9.03 4.99 -22.77
N LYS A 179 -10.07 4.40 -22.15
CA LYS A 179 -11.48 4.80 -22.35
C LYS A 179 -11.80 6.19 -21.80
N GLU A 180 -11.14 6.61 -20.72
CA GLU A 180 -11.29 7.95 -20.13
C GLU A 180 -10.56 9.04 -20.92
N GLY A 181 -9.96 8.71 -22.07
CA GLY A 181 -9.25 9.67 -22.91
C GLY A 181 -7.88 10.09 -22.36
N LEU A 182 -7.43 9.46 -21.27
CA LEU A 182 -6.07 9.59 -20.76
C LEU A 182 -5.16 8.74 -21.65
N GLN A 183 -4.72 9.30 -22.78
CA GLN A 183 -3.59 8.76 -23.50
C GLN A 183 -2.39 8.80 -22.55
N LEU A 184 -2.01 7.62 -22.03
CA LEU A 184 -0.62 7.40 -21.63
C LEU A 184 0.19 7.86 -22.83
N ILE A 185 1.00 8.92 -22.68
CA ILE A 185 1.97 9.30 -23.69
C ILE A 185 2.74 8.01 -23.95
N SER A 186 2.44 7.37 -25.07
CA SER A 186 3.20 6.24 -25.53
C SER A 186 4.56 6.87 -25.79
N SER A 187 5.50 6.69 -24.86
CA SER A 187 6.89 6.69 -25.25
C SER A 187 6.92 5.77 -26.45
N GLU A 188 7.17 6.31 -27.65
CA GLU A 188 7.34 5.52 -28.87
C GLU A 188 8.11 4.28 -28.45
N LYS A 189 7.50 3.10 -28.61
CA LYS A 189 8.23 1.87 -28.30
C LYS A 189 9.48 1.96 -29.14
N PRO A 190 10.68 2.03 -28.53
CA PRO A 190 11.89 2.14 -29.32
C PRO A 190 11.86 0.97 -30.30
N ASP A 191 12.21 1.22 -31.55
CA ASP A 191 12.37 0.13 -32.50
C ASP A 191 13.53 -0.74 -32.01
N LEU A 192 13.19 -1.88 -31.42
CA LEU A 192 14.16 -2.84 -30.86
C LEU A 192 14.63 -3.84 -31.93
N GLN A 193 14.17 -3.72 -33.19
CA GLN A 193 14.60 -4.60 -34.27
C GLN A 193 16.12 -4.45 -34.51
N GLY A 194 16.82 -5.58 -34.56
CA GLY A 194 18.26 -5.61 -34.85
C GLY A 194 19.19 -5.21 -33.70
N LEU A 195 18.66 -4.87 -32.52
CA LEU A 195 19.50 -4.65 -31.34
C LEU A 195 20.02 -5.98 -30.78
N PRO A 196 21.27 -6.02 -30.27
CA PRO A 196 21.81 -7.20 -29.61
C PRO A 196 20.97 -7.53 -28.38
N ALA A 197 20.44 -8.75 -28.33
CA ALA A 197 19.72 -9.29 -27.19
C ALA A 197 20.68 -10.07 -26.28
N VAL A 198 20.56 -9.86 -24.97
CA VAL A 198 21.26 -10.67 -23.96
C VAL A 198 20.21 -11.35 -23.09
N SER A 199 20.35 -12.66 -22.90
CA SER A 199 19.55 -13.42 -21.94
C SER A 199 20.22 -13.35 -20.57
N VAL A 200 19.54 -12.77 -19.58
CA VAL A 200 19.99 -12.73 -18.19
C VAL A 200 19.28 -13.84 -17.43
N SER A 201 20.04 -14.84 -16.97
CA SER A 201 19.50 -15.91 -16.14
C SER A 201 19.03 -15.37 -14.78
N LEU A 202 17.84 -15.79 -14.35
CA LEU A 202 17.34 -15.55 -13.00
C LEU A 202 17.79 -16.64 -12.00
N LEU A 203 18.59 -17.60 -12.47
CA LEU A 203 19.15 -18.70 -11.68
C LEU A 203 20.58 -18.36 -11.25
N ASP A 204 21.04 -18.96 -10.17
CA ASP A 204 22.46 -18.94 -9.80
C ASP A 204 23.33 -19.75 -10.77
N ARG A 205 24.63 -19.82 -10.48
CA ARG A 205 25.61 -20.53 -11.29
C ARG A 205 25.35 -22.04 -11.31
N GLU A 206 24.66 -22.56 -10.30
CA GLU A 206 24.24 -23.94 -10.19
C GLU A 206 22.88 -24.22 -10.84
N GLY A 207 22.21 -23.22 -11.42
CA GLY A 207 20.91 -23.36 -12.07
C GLY A 207 19.73 -23.40 -11.09
N ASN A 208 19.94 -23.00 -9.83
CA ASN A 208 18.89 -22.96 -8.82
C ASN A 208 18.29 -21.55 -8.68
N VAL A 209 17.05 -21.50 -8.22
CA VAL A 209 16.43 -20.25 -7.79
C VAL A 209 17.01 -19.86 -6.44
N GLN A 210 17.65 -18.69 -6.38
CA GLN A 210 18.27 -18.18 -5.17
C GLN A 210 17.22 -17.94 -4.07
N LYS A 211 17.48 -18.35 -2.82
CA LYS A 211 16.49 -18.27 -1.74
C LYS A 211 16.28 -16.86 -1.18
N THR A 212 17.34 -16.05 -1.13
CA THR A 212 17.36 -14.72 -0.49
C THR A 212 18.05 -13.65 -1.34
N ALA A 213 18.36 -13.97 -2.59
CA ALA A 213 19.07 -13.13 -3.55
C ALA A 213 18.42 -13.19 -4.94
N GLY A 214 18.92 -12.40 -5.90
CA GLY A 214 18.37 -12.34 -7.24
C GLY A 214 16.93 -11.81 -7.22
N ILE A 215 15.99 -12.56 -7.81
CA ILE A 215 14.57 -12.19 -7.78
C ILE A 215 13.95 -12.27 -6.38
N ASN A 216 14.53 -13.10 -5.49
CA ASN A 216 14.09 -13.26 -4.11
C ASN A 216 14.86 -12.33 -3.15
N TRP A 217 15.56 -11.33 -3.67
CA TRP A 217 16.24 -10.34 -2.86
C TRP A 217 15.22 -9.55 -2.02
N GLY A 218 15.28 -9.74 -0.69
CA GLY A 218 14.32 -9.17 0.26
C GLY A 218 13.35 -10.18 0.86
N PHE A 219 13.26 -11.40 0.32
CA PHE A 219 12.55 -12.53 0.94
C PHE A 219 13.50 -13.23 1.92
N ARG A 220 13.10 -13.39 3.19
CA ARG A 220 13.89 -14.11 4.22
C ARG A 220 13.03 -15.22 4.81
N GLN A 221 13.40 -16.48 4.58
CA GLN A 221 12.75 -17.63 5.21
C GLN A 221 13.27 -17.91 6.63
N ASP A 222 14.41 -17.32 7.01
CA ASP A 222 15.11 -17.68 8.24
C ASP A 222 15.71 -16.43 8.88
N GLY A 223 15.37 -16.18 10.14
CA GLY A 223 15.80 -15.03 10.94
C GLY A 223 17.29 -14.98 11.29
N VAL A 224 18.16 -15.62 10.52
CA VAL A 224 19.55 -15.93 10.93
C VAL A 224 20.63 -15.26 10.06
N SER A 225 20.30 -14.62 8.92
CA SER A 225 21.34 -13.96 8.11
C SER A 225 21.51 -12.47 8.45
N SER A 226 22.64 -12.15 9.08
CA SER A 226 23.14 -10.78 9.27
C SER A 226 23.54 -10.16 7.93
N ARG A 227 23.32 -8.84 7.78
CA ARG A 227 23.71 -8.10 6.57
C ARG A 227 25.23 -8.19 6.37
N ASN A 228 25.67 -8.58 5.18
CA ASN A 228 26.95 -8.08 4.67
C ASN A 228 26.80 -6.57 4.49
N LYS A 229 27.48 -5.81 5.34
CA LYS A 229 27.71 -4.39 5.18
C LYS A 229 28.71 -4.22 4.04
N ASN A 230 28.21 -3.89 2.86
CA ASN A 230 28.97 -3.13 1.87
C ASN A 230 28.41 -1.72 1.84
#